data_AF-A0A373UGH2-F1
#
_entry.id   AF-A0A373UGH2-F1
#
_cell.length_a   1.000
_cell.length_b   1.000
_cell.length_c   1.000
_cell.angle_alpha   90.00
_cell.angle_beta   90.00
_cell.angle_gamma   90.00
#
_symmetry.space_group_name_H-M   'P 1'
#
loop_
_entity.id
_entity.type
_entity.pdbx_description
1 polymer ?
#
loop_
_entity_poly.entity_id
_entity_poly.type
_entity_poly.pdbx_seq_one_letter_code
_entity_poly.pdbx_strand_id
1 'polypeptide(L)' 'MKWILLEVAREREVPFQATRLETKEEAQNAPTPVTTYALFYNGEYLTNEQMNDKRFIKLLDGMEK' A
#
# COMPACT_ATOMS: atom_id res chain seq x y z
N MET A 1 9.82 13.43 -1.64
CA MET A 1 9.53 12.18 -0.91
C MET A 1 9.44 11.07 -1.95
N LYS A 2 10.35 10.10 -1.94
CA LYS A 2 10.46 9.07 -2.99
C LYS A 2 9.47 7.93 -2.71
N TRP A 3 8.56 7.65 -3.63
CA TRP A 3 7.55 6.60 -3.48
C TRP A 3 8.11 5.25 -3.91
N ILE A 4 8.98 4.67 -3.06
CA ILE A 4 9.70 3.42 -3.38
C ILE A 4 8.77 2.26 -3.76
N LEU A 5 7.58 2.19 -3.15
CA LEU A 5 6.56 1.18 -3.44
C LEU A 5 5.99 1.31 -4.85
N LEU A 6 5.78 2.54 -5.33
CA LEU A 6 5.28 2.81 -6.68
C LEU A 6 6.32 2.42 -7.73
N GLU A 7 7.61 2.69 -7.46
CA GLU A 7 8.70 2.29 -8.35
C GLU A 7 8.77 0.76 -8.47
N VAL A 8 8.77 0.04 -7.35
CA VAL A 8 8.78 -1.44 -7.34
C VAL A 8 7.55 -2.02 -8.04
N ALA A 9 6.36 -1.49 -7.76
CA ALA A 9 5.14 -1.96 -8.41
C ALA A 9 5.19 -1.76 -9.94
N ARG A 10 5.70 -0.61 -10.39
CA ARG A 10 5.88 -0.31 -11.81
C ARG A 10 6.90 -1.25 -12.47
N GLU A 11 8.03 -1.53 -11.80
CA GLU A 11 9.04 -2.46 -12.30
C GLU A 11 8.55 -3.91 -12.39
N ARG A 12 7.62 -4.29 -11.51
CA ARG A 12 6.96 -5.61 -11.51
C ARG A 12 5.68 -5.66 -12.33
N GLU A 13 5.32 -4.57 -13.02
CA GLU A 13 4.09 -4.45 -13.81
C GLU A 13 2.80 -4.77 -13.02
N VAL A 14 2.81 -4.48 -11.71
CA VAL A 14 1.67 -4.73 -10.82
C VAL A 14 0.81 -3.47 -10.73
N PRO A 15 -0.52 -3.57 -10.93
CA PRO A 15 -1.44 -2.47 -10.67
C PRO A 15 -1.34 -2.03 -9.20
N PHE A 16 -0.95 -0.77 -8.99
CA PHE A 16 -0.73 -0.22 -7.66
C PHE A 16 -1.27 1.20 -7.56
N GLN A 17 -2.02 1.45 -6.49
CA GLN A 17 -2.58 2.76 -6.17
C GLN A 17 -2.07 3.20 -4.81
N ALA A 18 -1.51 4.41 -4.74
CA ALA A 18 -1.18 5.08 -3.50
C ALA A 18 -2.16 6.24 -3.27
N THR A 19 -3.00 6.13 -2.25
CA THR A 19 -3.89 7.22 -1.82
C THR A 19 -3.35 7.83 -0.54
N ARG A 20 -2.92 9.09 -0.61
CA ARG A 20 -2.51 9.86 0.56
C ARG A 20 -3.70 10.65 1.08
N LEU A 21 -4.02 10.45 2.35
CA LEU A 21 -5.01 11.23 3.07
C LEU A 21 -4.34 12.54 3.53
N GLU A 22 -4.91 13.68 3.15
CA GLU A 22 -4.40 15.00 3.55
C GLU A 22 -5.36 15.72 4.49
N THR A 23 -6.66 15.39 4.42
CA THR A 23 -7.70 16.04 5.21
C THR A 23 -8.30 15.11 6.26
N LYS A 24 -8.88 15.70 7.30
CA LYS A 24 -9.65 14.97 8.32
C LYS A 24 -10.84 14.23 7.71
N GLU A 25 -11.49 14.83 6.71
CA GLU A 25 -12.68 14.26 6.07
C GLU A 25 -12.32 13.01 5.26
N GLU A 26 -11.24 13.06 4.47
CA GLU A 26 -10.70 11.87 3.79
C GLU A 26 -10.35 10.77 4.79
N ALA A 27 -9.73 11.13 5.91
CA ALA A 27 -9.38 10.20 6.97
C ALA A 27 -10.59 9.56 7.65
N GLN A 28 -11.71 10.27 7.77
CA GLN A 28 -12.96 9.73 8.35
C GLN A 28 -13.71 8.83 7.38
N ASN A 29 -13.62 9.10 6.07
CA ASN A 29 -14.27 8.30 5.02
C ASN A 29 -13.41 7.13 4.52
N ALA A 30 -12.18 6.98 5.03
CA ALA A 30 -11.29 5.90 4.66
C ALA A 30 -11.85 4.52 5.07
N PRO A 31 -11.58 3.46 4.29
CA PRO A 31 -12.09 2.10 4.56
C PRO A 31 -11.40 1.41 5.76
N THR A 32 -10.56 2.12 6.51
CA THR A 32 -9.73 1.57 7.60
C THR A 32 -9.79 2.49 8.82
N PRO A 33 -9.78 1.92 10.05
CA PRO A 33 -9.65 2.71 11.27
C PRO A 33 -8.25 3.34 11.43
N VAL A 34 -7.26 2.92 10.64
CA VAL A 34 -5.89 3.43 10.68
C VAL A 34 -5.67 4.42 9.53
N THR A 35 -5.42 5.67 9.88
CA THR A 35 -5.27 6.78 8.91
C THR A 35 -3.81 7.09 8.57
N THR A 36 -2.85 6.47 9.28
CA THR A 36 -1.41 6.69 9.10
C THR A 36 -0.84 5.90 7.93
N TYR A 37 -1.11 4.59 7.88
CA TYR A 37 -0.69 3.70 6.81
C TYR A 37 -1.56 2.45 6.83
N ALA A 38 -2.02 2.03 5.66
CA ALA A 38 -2.69 0.75 5.46
C ALA A 38 -2.41 0.26 4.04
N LEU A 39 -2.10 -1.02 3.90
CA LEU A 39 -1.93 -1.69 2.63
C LEU A 39 -3.07 -2.68 2.43
N PHE A 40 -3.60 -2.69 1.21
CA PHE A 40 -4.66 -3.58 0.79
C PHE A 40 -4.23 -4.34 -0.47
N TYR A 41 -4.76 -5.56 -0.62
CA TYR A 41 -4.61 -6.34 -1.84
C TYR A 41 -5.96 -6.95 -2.20
N ASN A 42 -6.41 -6.73 -3.43
CA ASN A 42 -7.73 -7.15 -3.91
C ASN A 42 -8.90 -6.75 -2.99
N GLY A 43 -8.80 -5.59 -2.34
CA GLY A 43 -9.81 -5.08 -1.41
C GLY A 43 -9.72 -5.64 0.01
N GLU A 44 -8.84 -6.61 0.26
CA GLU A 44 -8.60 -7.15 1.60
C GLU A 44 -7.47 -6.39 2.31
N TYR A 45 -7.65 -6.15 3.61
CA TYR A 45 -6.63 -5.53 4.45
C TYR A 45 -5.45 -6.49 4.66
N LEU A 46 -4.24 -6.02 4.40
CA LEU A 46 -3.01 -6.78 4.64
C LEU A 46 -2.31 -6.37 5.93
N THR A 47 -1.98 -5.08 6.06
CA THR A 47 -1.16 -4.59 7.17
C THR A 47 -1.26 -3.06 7.31
N ASN A 48 -1.02 -2.59 8.53
CA ASN A 48 -0.83 -1.19 8.90
C ASN A 48 0.64 -0.85 9.19
N GLU A 49 1.55 -1.81 9.03
CA GLU A 49 2.98 -1.58 9.22
C GLU A 49 3.60 -0.93 7.98
N GLN A 50 4.42 0.10 8.19
CA GLN A 50 5.13 0.77 7.11
C GLN A 50 6.01 -0.22 6.34
N MET A 51 5.77 -0.32 5.04
CA MET A 51 6.53 -1.20 4.15
C MET A 51 7.79 -0.53 3.63
N ASN A 52 8.83 -1.34 3.45
CA ASN A 52 10.01 -1.00 2.65
C ASN A 52 9.99 -1.82 1.35
N ASP A 53 10.91 -1.47 0.45
CA ASP A 53 11.17 -2.17 -0.81
C ASP A 53 11.28 -3.69 -0.63
N LYS A 54 12.11 -4.16 0.30
CA LYS A 54 12.37 -5.59 0.50
C LYS A 54 11.14 -6.37 0.96
N ARG A 55 10.38 -5.80 1.92
CA ARG A 55 9.15 -6.42 2.43
C ARG A 55 8.08 -6.44 1.34
N PHE A 56 7.99 -5.39 0.54
CA PHE A 56 7.05 -5.33 -0.58
C PHE A 56 7.37 -6.32 -1.68
N ILE A 57 8.63 -6.40 -2.10
CA ILE A 57 9.10 -7.41 -3.06
C ILE A 57 8.74 -8.81 -2.58
N LYS A 58 9.09 -9.14 -1.32
CA LYS A 58 8.81 -10.46 -0.75
C LYS A 58 7.30 -10.77 -0.67
N LEU A 59 6.48 -9.75 -0.44
CA LEU A 59 5.02 -9.88 -0.42
C LEU A 59 4.48 -10.18 -1.83
N LEU A 60 4.96 -9.47 -2.86
CA LEU A 60 4.60 -9.74 -4.26
C LEU A 60 5.02 -11.16 -4.68
N ASP A 61 6.26 -11.55 -4.40
CA ASP A 61 6.79 -12.89 -4.71
C ASP A 61 5.99 -14.01 -3.98
N GLY A 62 5.39 -13.70 -2.83
CA GLY A 62 4.56 -14.63 -2.06
C GLY A 62 3.11 -14.74 -2.53
N MET A 63 2.63 -13.75 -3.30
CA MET A 63 1.26 -13.66 -3.80
C MET A 63 1.07 -14.27 -5.20
N GLU A 64 2.17 -14.52 -5.94
CA GLU A 64 2.16 -15.17 -7.27
C GLU A 64 1.88 -16.70 -7.24
N LYS A 65 1.08 -17.22 -6.30
CA LYS A 65 0.71 -18.64 -6.25
C LYS A 65 -0.71 -18.92 -6.72
#